data_AF-A0A7X9DCJ5-F1
#
_entry.id   AF-A0A7X9DCJ5-F1
#
_cell.length_a   1.000
_cell.length_b   1.000
_cell.length_c   1.000
_cell.angle_alpha   90.00
_cell.angle_beta   90.00
_cell.angle_gamma   90.00
#
_symmetry.space_group_name_H-M   'P 1'
#
loop_
_entity.id
_entity.type
_entity.pdbx_description
1 polymer ?
#
loop_
_entity_poly.entity_id
_entity_poly.type
_entity_poly.pdbx_seq_one_letter_code
_entity_poly.pdbx_strand_id
1 'polypeptide(L)' 'MKTAISFFLIIVIISFTLLTIRFVFGGDEDTWVCQNGQWERHGNPSAPKPSSLCK' A
#
# COMPACT_ATOMS: atom_id res chain seq x y z
N MET A 1 -27.81 7.49 21.02
CA MET A 1 -28.00 7.19 19.58
C MET A 1 -27.19 8.13 18.68
N LYS A 2 -27.37 9.47 18.75
CA LYS A 2 -26.61 10.42 17.93
C LYS A 2 -25.09 10.35 18.11
N THR A 3 -24.62 10.19 19.35
CA THR A 3 -23.20 10.02 19.68
C THR A 3 -22.62 8.75 19.08
N ALA A 4 -23.29 7.61 19.23
CA ALA A 4 -22.88 6.35 18.63
C ALA A 4 -22.82 6.40 17.09
N ILE A 5 -23.82 7.05 16.46
CA ILE A 5 -23.83 7.28 15.00
C ILE A 5 -22.63 8.17 14.60
N SER A 6 -22.37 9.24 15.36
CA SER A 6 -21.23 10.12 15.09
C SER A 6 -19.88 9.39 15.20
N PHE A 7 -19.70 8.55 16.21
CA PHE A 7 -18.50 7.72 16.36
C PHE A 7 -18.33 6.73 15.21
N PHE A 8 -19.42 6.05 14.82
CA PHE A 8 -19.41 5.15 13.69
C PHE A 8 -18.98 5.85 12.39
N LEU A 9 -19.53 7.04 12.10
CA LEU A 9 -19.16 7.81 10.92
C LEU A 9 -17.68 8.22 10.91
N ILE A 10 -17.13 8.62 12.08
CA ILE A 10 -15.70 8.95 12.20
C ILE A 10 -14.83 7.73 11.84
N ILE A 11 -15.17 6.55 12.36
CA ILE A 11 -14.40 5.31 12.07
C ILE A 11 -14.45 4.99 10.57
N VAL A 12 -15.62 5.12 9.94
CA VAL A 12 -15.77 4.90 8.50
C VAL A 12 -14.91 5.87 7.70
N ILE A 13 -14.92 7.16 8.03
CA ILE A 13 -14.12 8.19 7.35
C ILE A 13 -12.63 7.91 7.51
N ILE A 14 -12.16 7.57 8.71
CA ILE A 14 -10.75 7.24 8.96
C ILE A 14 -10.36 6.01 8.15
N SER A 15 -11.17 4.95 8.18
CA SER A 15 -10.88 3.71 7.45
C SER A 15 -10.82 3.95 5.95
N PHE A 16 -11.77 4.71 5.40
CA PHE A 16 -11.80 5.09 3.99
C PHE A 16 -10.57 5.93 3.60
N THR A 17 -10.17 6.87 4.45
CA THR A 17 -8.99 7.71 4.23
C THR A 17 -7.72 6.85 4.20
N LEU A 18 -7.54 5.93 5.15
CA LEU A 18 -6.39 5.04 5.20
C LEU A 18 -6.31 4.10 3.98
N LEU A 19 -7.45 3.54 3.57
CA LEU A 19 -7.52 2.71 2.36
C LEU A 19 -7.18 3.52 1.12
N THR A 20 -7.70 4.74 1.00
CA THR A 20 -7.37 5.64 -0.10
C THR A 20 -5.87 5.92 -0.14
N ILE A 21 -5.25 6.21 1.01
CA ILE A 21 -3.80 6.43 1.09
C ILE A 21 -3.05 5.17 0.64
N ARG A 22 -3.43 3.99 1.13
CA ARG A 22 -2.79 2.71 0.78
C ARG A 22 -2.85 2.43 -0.72
N PHE A 23 -4.02 2.54 -1.34
CA PHE A 23 -4.22 2.13 -2.73
C PHE A 23 -3.83 3.20 -3.76
N VAL A 24 -3.83 4.49 -3.39
CA VAL A 24 -3.40 5.57 -4.29
C VAL A 24 -1.89 5.79 -4.23
N PHE A 25 -1.28 5.72 -3.05
CA PHE A 25 0.14 6.06 -2.87
C PHE A 25 1.04 4.87 -2.50
N GLY A 26 0.49 3.73 -2.11
CA GLY A 26 1.25 2.61 -1.57
C GLY A 26 1.94 1.70 -2.59
N GLY A 27 1.71 1.91 -3.88
CA GLY A 27 2.27 1.08 -4.96
C GLY A 27 1.75 -0.36 -4.98
N ASP A 28 2.29 -1.16 -5.90
CA ASP A 28 1.91 -2.57 -6.05
C ASP A 28 2.40 -3.42 -4.87
N GLU A 29 1.55 -4.34 -4.41
CA GLU A 29 1.88 -5.22 -3.28
C GLU A 29 2.85 -6.34 -3.69
N ASP A 30 2.69 -6.87 -4.91
CA ASP A 30 3.46 -7.97 -5.46
C ASP A 30 4.43 -7.47 -6.54
N THR A 31 5.52 -6.84 -6.11
CA THR A 31 6.46 -6.18 -7.02
C THR A 31 7.93 -6.31 -6.59
N TRP A 32 8.85 -5.97 -7.50
CA TRP A 32 10.26 -5.80 -7.17
C TRP A 32 10.50 -4.35 -6.77
N VAL A 33 10.99 -4.12 -5.56
CA VAL A 33 11.26 -2.78 -5.03
C VAL A 33 12.76 -2.55 -5.02
N CYS A 34 13.21 -1.40 -5.52
CA CYS A 34 14.60 -1.03 -5.42
C CYS A 34 14.91 -0.54 -4.01
N GLN A 35 15.79 -1.25 -3.29
CA GLN A 35 16.28 -0.84 -1.98
C GLN A 35 17.80 -0.97 -1.97
N ASN A 36 18.49 0.10 -1.55
CA ASN A 36 19.96 0.13 -1.48
C ASN A 36 20.66 -0.29 -2.80
N GLY A 37 20.07 0.06 -3.96
CA GLY A 37 20.60 -0.29 -5.28
C GLY A 37 20.42 -1.76 -5.67
N GLN A 38 19.62 -2.52 -4.92
CA GLN A 38 19.28 -3.92 -5.21
C GLN A 38 17.77 -4.10 -5.33
N TRP A 39 17.35 -4.93 -6.29
CA TRP A 39 15.97 -5.36 -6.38
C TRP A 39 15.67 -6.35 -5.27
N GLU A 40 14.84 -5.92 -4.33
CA GLU A 40 14.30 -6.71 -3.24
C GLU A 40 12.89 -7.17 -3.59
N ARG A 41 12.57 -8.42 -3.24
CA ARG A 41 11.26 -9.00 -3.50
C ARG A 41 10.26 -8.42 -2.49
N HIS A 42 9.18 -7.83 -2.97
CA HIS A 42 8.03 -7.44 -2.16
C HIS A 42 6.81 -8.29 -2.55
N GLY A 43 6.22 -8.99 -1.59
CA GLY A 43 5.12 -9.92 -1.84
C GLY A 43 5.53 -11.09 -2.73
N ASN A 44 4.66 -11.42 -3.69
CA ASN A 44 4.84 -12.50 -4.65
C ASN A 44 4.76 -12.01 -6.11
N PRO A 45 5.78 -11.27 -6.60
CA PRO A 45 5.76 -10.74 -7.96
C PRO A 45 5.67 -11.86 -8.97
N SER A 46 4.72 -11.76 -9.89
CA SER A 46 4.60 -12.70 -11.02
C SER A 46 5.67 -12.44 -12.09
N ALA A 47 6.16 -11.20 -12.17
CA ALA A 47 7.23 -10.82 -13.07
C ALA A 47 8.60 -11.35 -12.57
N PRO A 48 9.49 -11.80 -13.47
CA PRO A 48 10.83 -12.22 -13.09
C PRO A 48 11.63 -11.05 -12.52
N LYS A 49 12.63 -11.35 -11.67
CA LYS A 49 13.53 -10.32 -11.12
C LYS A 49 14.19 -9.54 -12.26
N PRO A 50 14.14 -8.20 -12.26
CA PRO A 50 14.78 -7.42 -13.30
C PRO A 50 16.30 -7.66 -13.28
N SER A 51 16.90 -7.77 -14.47
CA SER A 51 18.35 -7.94 -14.64
C SER A 51 19.10 -6.60 -14.69
N SER A 52 18.38 -5.48 -14.88
CA SER A 52 18.96 -4.14 -14.84
C SER A 52 19.29 -3.72 -13.41
N LEU A 53 20.40 -2.99 -13.24
CA LEU A 53 20.69 -2.30 -11.98
C LEU A 53 19.54 -1.34 -11.65
N CYS A 54 19.19 -1.26 -10.37
CA CYS A 54 18.17 -0.34 -9.87
C CYS A 54 18.84 0.83 -9.14
N LYS A 55 18.19 1.99 -9.14
CA LYS A 55 18.68 3.21 -8.48
C LYS A 55 17.57 3.81 -7.64
#